data_AF-A0A945KYI2-F1
#
_entry.id   AF-A0A945KYI2-F1
#
_cell.length_a   1.000
_cell.length_b   1.000
_cell.length_c   1.000
_cell.angle_alpha   90.00
_cell.angle_beta   90.00
_cell.angle_gamma   90.00
#
_symmetry.space_group_name_H-M   'P 1'
#
loop_
_entity.id
_entity.type
_entity.pdbx_description
1 polymer ?
#
loop_
_entity_poly.entity_id
_entity_poly.type
_entity_poly.pdbx_seq_one_letter_code
_entity_poly.pdbx_strand_id
1 'polypeptide(L)'
;MSLFSPPGDCPNCGEFVAAGAASCKECGSCPDSGWNDDTAYDGLDLPGDSEAPIKQKNPRNRLILSGLLLIAVVVLFVLTKP
;
A
#
# COMPACT_ATOMS: atom_id res chain seq x y z
N MET A 1 21.87 -8.32 -19.79
CA MET A 1 21.19 -7.43 -18.82
C MET A 1 19.72 -7.73 -18.95
N SER A 2 19.14 -8.40 -17.96
CA SER A 2 17.73 -8.79 -17.96
C SER A 2 16.88 -7.53 -18.07
N LEU A 3 16.16 -7.37 -19.18
CA LEU A 3 15.18 -6.30 -19.36
C LEU A 3 13.97 -6.65 -18.50
N PHE A 4 14.08 -6.41 -17.20
CA PHE A 4 12.95 -6.55 -16.31
C PHE A 4 11.93 -5.45 -16.66
N SER A 5 10.76 -5.86 -17.11
CA SER A 5 9.66 -4.96 -17.45
C SER A 5 8.67 -4.97 -16.30
N PRO A 6 8.48 -3.85 -15.57
CA PRO A 6 7.52 -3.81 -14.47
C PRO A 6 6.09 -4.08 -14.95
N PRO A 7 5.25 -4.70 -14.10
CA PRO A 7 3.93 -5.21 -14.50
C PRO A 7 2.87 -4.14 -14.77
N GLY A 8 3.19 -2.85 -14.65
CA GLY A 8 2.21 -1.76 -14.70
C GLY A 8 1.45 -1.62 -13.39
N ASP A 9 0.81 -2.68 -12.89
CA ASP A 9 0.22 -2.75 -11.55
C ASP A 9 0.97 -3.77 -10.68
N CYS A 10 1.32 -3.40 -9.46
CA CYS A 10 2.10 -4.26 -8.56
C CYS A 10 1.28 -5.49 -8.14
N PRO A 11 1.68 -6.74 -8.48
CA PRO A 11 0.90 -7.94 -8.13
C PRO A 11 0.76 -8.17 -6.62
N ASN A 12 1.70 -7.70 -5.80
CA ASN A 12 1.62 -7.83 -4.35
C ASN A 12 0.68 -6.80 -3.65
N CYS A 13 0.42 -5.64 -4.28
CA CYS A 13 -0.37 -4.59 -3.59
C CYS A 13 -1.34 -3.78 -4.45
N GLY A 14 -1.36 -4.00 -5.76
CA GLY A 14 -2.25 -3.34 -6.71
C GLY A 14 -1.92 -1.87 -7.01
N GLU A 15 -0.81 -1.32 -6.51
CA GLU A 15 -0.41 0.07 -6.84
C GLU A 15 0.26 0.13 -8.22
N PHE A 16 0.04 1.21 -8.95
CA PHE A 16 0.72 1.45 -10.22
C PHE A 16 2.25 1.56 -10.07
N VAL A 17 2.96 0.81 -10.90
CA VAL A 17 4.41 0.76 -11.01
C VAL A 17 4.82 1.30 -12.38
N ALA A 18 5.54 2.43 -12.38
CA ALA A 18 6.06 3.03 -13.60
C ALA A 18 7.05 2.11 -14.33
N ALA A 19 7.07 2.19 -15.66
CA ALA A 19 8.05 1.49 -16.49
C ALA A 19 9.48 1.84 -16.08
N GLY A 20 10.34 0.82 -15.92
CA GLY A 20 11.72 0.96 -15.44
C GLY A 20 11.89 1.08 -13.92
N ALA A 21 10.84 0.99 -13.12
CA ALA A 21 10.97 0.95 -11.65
C ALA A 21 11.68 -0.35 -11.20
N ALA A 22 12.66 -0.21 -10.30
CA ALA A 22 13.37 -1.35 -9.70
C ALA A 22 12.56 -2.07 -8.61
N SER A 23 11.62 -1.35 -7.97
CA SER A 23 10.72 -1.87 -6.94
C SER A 23 9.45 -1.01 -6.82
N CYS A 24 8.41 -1.57 -6.20
CA CYS A 24 7.18 -0.86 -5.89
C CYS A 24 7.43 0.13 -4.75
N LYS A 25 7.05 1.40 -4.96
CA LYS A 25 7.27 2.46 -3.96
C LYS A 25 6.41 2.33 -2.71
N GLU A 26 5.30 1.60 -2.78
CA GLU A 26 4.38 1.43 -1.66
C GLU A 26 4.75 0.25 -0.76
N CYS A 27 5.02 -0.92 -1.35
CA CYS A 27 5.25 -2.15 -0.59
C CYS A 27 6.69 -2.67 -0.67
N GLY A 28 7.55 -2.07 -1.50
CA GLY A 28 8.93 -2.47 -1.66
C GLY A 28 9.15 -3.74 -2.50
N SER A 29 8.08 -4.36 -3.02
CA SER A 29 8.19 -5.58 -3.84
C SER A 29 8.98 -5.33 -5.10
N CYS A 30 9.80 -6.29 -5.50
CA CYS A 30 10.70 -6.21 -6.65
C CYS A 30 10.68 -7.52 -7.45
N PRO A 31 11.43 -7.62 -8.58
CA PRO A 31 11.48 -8.82 -9.41
C PRO A 31 11.72 -10.10 -8.61
N ASP A 32 12.61 -10.03 -7.62
CA ASP A 32 13.09 -11.18 -6.86
C ASP A 32 12.23 -11.52 -5.63
N SER A 33 11.30 -10.64 -5.22
CA SER A 33 10.60 -10.76 -3.93
C SER A 33 9.07 -10.68 -4.00
N GLY A 34 8.50 -10.26 -5.12
CA GLY A 34 7.04 -10.13 -5.22
C GLY A 34 6.48 -9.73 -6.57
N TRP A 35 7.29 -9.68 -7.63
CA TRP A 35 6.85 -9.50 -9.03
C TRP A 35 7.07 -10.74 -9.89
N ASN A 36 7.55 -11.85 -9.30
CA ASN A 36 7.66 -13.12 -9.99
C ASN A 36 6.32 -13.88 -9.94
N ASP A 37 5.96 -14.56 -11.03
CA ASP A 37 4.72 -15.34 -11.15
C ASP A 37 4.61 -16.43 -10.09
N ASP A 38 5.74 -16.96 -9.59
CA ASP A 38 5.76 -18.00 -8.55
C ASP A 38 5.23 -17.50 -7.20
N THR A 39 5.39 -16.21 -6.89
CA THR A 39 5.00 -15.63 -5.58
C THR A 39 3.52 -15.25 -5.50
N ALA A 40 2.79 -15.30 -6.62
CA ALA A 40 1.35 -15.02 -6.65
C ALA A 40 0.54 -16.02 -5.80
N TYR A 41 1.12 -17.20 -5.52
CA TYR A 41 0.47 -18.29 -4.80
C TYR A 41 1.09 -18.59 -3.41
N ASP A 42 2.06 -17.81 -2.95
CA ASP A 42 2.70 -17.99 -1.62
C ASP A 42 1.85 -17.40 -0.47
N GLY A 43 0.57 -17.12 -0.72
CA GLY A 43 -0.42 -16.89 0.32
C GLY A 43 -0.55 -18.16 1.15
N LEU A 44 0.17 -18.22 2.28
CA LEU A 44 0.03 -19.29 3.26
C LEU A 44 -1.46 -19.45 3.61
N ASP A 45 -2.03 -20.55 3.13
CA ASP A 45 -3.42 -20.93 3.35
C ASP A 45 -3.55 -21.33 4.83
N LEU A 46 -3.90 -20.35 5.68
CA LEU A 46 -4.14 -20.57 7.10
C LEU A 46 -5.55 -21.15 7.26
N PRO A 47 -5.72 -22.38 7.82
CA PRO A 47 -7.03 -22.95 7.98
C PRO A 47 -7.84 -22.21 9.05
N GLY A 48 -8.99 -21.66 8.65
CA GLY A 48 -10.16 -21.51 9.54
C GLY A 48 -10.61 -20.08 9.84
N ASP A 49 -11.72 -19.75 9.20
CA ASP A 49 -12.78 -18.83 9.62
C ASP A 49 -12.68 -17.34 9.27
N SER A 50 -13.46 -17.01 8.22
CA SER A 50 -13.93 -15.68 7.79
C SER A 50 -12.90 -14.75 7.12
N GLU A 51 -12.66 -15.01 5.84
CA GLU A 51 -11.98 -14.10 4.91
C GLU A 51 -12.83 -12.83 4.64
N ALA A 52 -12.74 -11.84 5.52
CA ALA A 52 -12.93 -10.47 5.06
C ALA A 52 -11.73 -10.11 4.19
N PRO A 53 -11.91 -9.58 2.97
CA PRO A 53 -10.79 -9.20 2.11
C PRO A 53 -9.90 -8.22 2.88
N ILE A 54 -8.62 -8.58 3.07
CA ILE A 54 -7.64 -7.74 3.74
C ILE A 54 -7.41 -6.52 2.85
N LYS A 55 -8.20 -5.44 3.06
CA LYS A 55 -7.95 -4.13 2.46
C LYS A 55 -6.57 -3.66 2.93
N GLN A 56 -5.56 -3.77 2.06
CA GLN A 56 -4.31 -3.06 2.23
C GLN A 56 -4.64 -1.55 2.31
N LYS A 57 -4.43 -0.99 3.50
CA LYS A 57 -4.84 0.37 3.83
C LYS A 57 -3.73 1.27 3.33
N ASN A 58 -3.95 1.97 2.22
CA ASN A 58 -2.96 2.91 1.66
C ASN A 58 -2.45 3.86 2.78
N PRO A 59 -1.15 3.81 3.13
CA PRO A 59 -0.59 4.54 4.26
C PRO A 59 -0.66 6.06 4.05
N ARG A 60 -0.67 6.51 2.79
CA ARG A 60 -0.77 7.91 2.37
C ARG A 60 -2.10 8.53 2.82
N ASN A 61 -3.19 7.77 2.79
CA ASN A 61 -4.51 8.27 3.22
C ASN A 61 -4.62 8.38 4.76
N ARG A 62 -3.88 7.54 5.52
CA ARG A 62 -3.80 7.66 6.99
C ARG A 62 -3.09 8.93 7.43
N LEU A 63 -1.99 9.29 6.76
CA LEU A 63 -1.24 10.51 7.06
C LEU A 63 -2.09 11.77 6.80
N ILE A 64 -2.77 11.85 5.65
CA ILE A 64 -3.65 12.98 5.31
C ILE A 64 -4.82 13.10 6.29
N LEU A 65 -5.48 11.98 6.62
CA LEU A 65 -6.61 11.97 7.56
C LEU A 65 -6.18 12.41 8.97
N SER A 66 -5.01 11.97 9.43
CA SER A 66 -4.46 12.37 10.73
C SER A 66 -4.15 13.87 10.80
N GLY A 67 -3.61 14.45 9.73
CA GLY A 67 -3.32 15.89 9.64
C GLY A 67 -4.60 16.74 9.67
N LEU A 68 -5.63 16.36 8.90
CA LEU A 68 -6.92 17.04 8.90
C LEU A 68 -7.59 17.02 10.28
N LEU A 69 -7.51 15.89 10.99
CA LEU A 69 -8.08 15.77 12.33
C LEU A 69 -7.35 16.69 13.31
N LEU A 70 -6.01 16.72 13.30
CA LEU A 70 -5.24 17.63 14.15
C LEU A 70 -5.56 19.10 13.87
N ILE A 71 -5.64 19.50 12.60
CA ILE A 71 -6.01 20.87 12.21
C ILE A 71 -7.42 21.20 12.72
N ALA A 72 -8.39 20.31 12.53
CA ALA A 72 -9.76 20.52 12.99
C ALA A 72 -9.83 20.71 14.52
N VAL A 73 -9.08 19.91 15.29
CA VAL A 73 -9.00 20.04 16.76
C VAL A 73 -8.38 21.37 17.16
N VAL A 74 -7.31 21.81 16.49
CA VAL A 74 -6.67 23.11 16.76
C VAL A 74 -7.62 24.26 16.45
N VAL A 75 -8.30 24.22 15.30
CA VAL A 75 -9.30 25.23 14.92
C VAL A 75 -10.44 25.26 15.93
N LEU A 76 -10.96 24.11 16.33
CA LEU A 76 -12.02 24.02 17.33
C LEU A 76 -11.56 24.60 18.67
N PHE A 77 -10.33 24.29 19.09
CA PHE A 77 -9.73 24.82 20.32
C PHE A 77 -9.56 26.35 20.27
N VAL A 78 -9.15 26.90 19.13
CA VAL A 78 -9.05 28.36 18.93
C VAL A 78 -10.43 29.01 18.94
N LEU A 79 -11.43 28.40 18.28
CA LEU A 79 -12.81 28.91 18.24
C LEU A 79 -13.56 28.79 19.56
N THR A 80 -13.18 27.84 20.42
CA THR A 80 -13.76 27.65 21.76
C THR A 80 -13.01 28.41 22.84
N LYS A 81 -11.92 29.10 22.50
CA LYS A 81 -11.19 29.97 23.41
C LYS A 81 -11.77 31.39 23.28
N PRO A 82 -12.52 31.87 24.29
CA PRO A 82 -13.05 33.24 24.29
C PRO A 82 -11.94 34.28 24.36
#